data_AF-X1GK28-F1
#
_entry.id   AF-X1GK28-F1
#
_cell.length_a   1.000
_cell.length_b   1.000
_cell.length_c   1.000
_cell.angle_alpha   90.00
_cell.angle_beta   90.00
_cell.angle_gamma   90.00
#
_symmetry.space_group_name_H-M   'P 1'
#
loop_
_entity.id
_entity.type
_entity.pdbx_description
1 polymer ?
#
loop_
_entity_poly.entity_id
_entity_poly.type
_entity_poly.pdbx_seq_one_letter_code
_entity_poly.pdbx_strand_id
1 'polypeptide(L)'
;MVKTIAGVFALSMVLGAVAATGAKAGDEMSAADKEAAIPENPLKDAYFGEQHVHTSYSLDAFIGGEALTPDNAYRFAKGGAVTVYGKPHSIGRPLDFVAITDHAEYLGEMYTAQVEGAPGYDNPKLVELRSLDDFEDQEAWFLKYVVSNNRSGAPQHTDFYPGDDALRSGWKIMVDAVERHYVPGTFTTIPAFEWSAAPKGANMHRNVFFRDTKVPSLPISAVDTSDEEELWEWLAEQEQADSTL
;
A
#
# COMPACT_ATOMS: atom_id res chain seq x y z
N MET A 1 -60.53 34.15 33.55
CA MET A 1 -60.16 32.83 34.09
C MET A 1 -59.56 31.99 32.97
N VAL A 2 -58.24 31.97 32.84
CA VAL A 2 -57.45 30.84 32.29
C VAL A 2 -56.12 30.92 33.03
N LYS A 3 -55.80 29.88 33.81
CA LYS A 3 -54.52 29.73 34.51
C LYS A 3 -53.58 28.98 33.57
N THR A 4 -52.37 29.49 33.37
CA THR A 4 -51.27 28.70 32.79
C THR A 4 -50.11 28.74 33.79
N ILE A 5 -49.78 27.56 34.31
CA ILE A 5 -48.72 27.31 35.27
C ILE A 5 -47.41 27.15 34.49
N ALA A 6 -46.40 27.95 34.83
CA ALA A 6 -45.03 27.76 34.35
C ALA A 6 -44.36 26.66 35.19
N GLY A 7 -44.06 25.52 34.57
CA GLY A 7 -43.26 24.45 35.14
C GLY A 7 -41.81 24.55 34.66
N VAL A 8 -40.88 24.75 35.59
CA VAL A 8 -39.44 24.67 35.37
C VAL A 8 -39.02 23.20 35.42
N PHE A 9 -38.55 22.64 34.32
CA PHE A 9 -37.90 21.32 34.29
C PHE A 9 -36.39 21.49 34.48
N ALA A 10 -35.89 21.09 35.65
CA ALA A 10 -34.47 20.89 35.88
C ALA A 10 -34.08 19.50 35.36
N LEU A 11 -33.21 19.44 34.36
CA LEU A 11 -32.66 18.19 33.83
C LEU A 11 -31.40 17.84 34.63
N SER A 12 -31.52 16.89 35.56
CA SER A 12 -30.37 16.31 36.26
C SER A 12 -29.56 15.42 35.32
N MET A 13 -28.32 15.83 35.01
CA MET A 13 -27.31 14.98 34.38
C MET A 13 -26.85 13.92 35.36
N VAL A 14 -27.15 12.65 35.10
CA VAL A 14 -26.53 11.51 35.78
C VAL A 14 -25.28 11.14 34.98
N LEU A 15 -24.10 11.49 35.52
CA LEU A 15 -22.82 10.98 35.05
C LEU A 15 -22.68 9.52 35.51
N GLY A 16 -22.97 8.58 34.61
CA GLY A 16 -22.62 7.17 34.81
C GLY A 16 -21.15 6.96 34.49
N ALA A 17 -20.32 6.76 35.51
CA ALA A 17 -18.93 6.34 35.33
C ALA A 17 -18.90 4.90 34.80
N VAL A 18 -18.56 4.73 33.51
CA VAL A 18 -18.21 3.43 32.95
C VAL A 18 -16.78 3.12 33.38
N ALA A 19 -16.64 2.15 34.29
CA ALA A 19 -15.35 1.59 34.63
C ALA A 19 -14.81 0.84 33.40
N ALA A 20 -13.76 1.38 32.79
CA ALA A 20 -13.00 0.68 31.76
C ALA A 20 -12.31 -0.53 32.41
N THR A 21 -12.86 -1.72 32.20
CA THR A 21 -12.15 -2.97 32.49
C THR A 21 -11.01 -3.09 31.49
N GLY A 22 -9.79 -2.79 31.94
CA GLY A 22 -8.57 -3.08 31.20
C GLY A 22 -8.44 -4.58 30.99
N ALA A 23 -8.89 -5.07 29.84
CA ALA A 23 -8.45 -6.36 29.33
C ALA A 23 -6.95 -6.22 29.03
N LYS A 24 -6.14 -6.96 29.77
CA LYS A 24 -4.72 -7.15 29.49
C LYS A 24 -4.65 -7.75 28.08
N ALA A 25 -4.06 -7.03 27.12
CA ALA A 25 -3.71 -7.60 25.83
C ALA A 25 -2.91 -8.88 26.12
N GLY A 26 -3.47 -10.05 25.80
CA GLY A 26 -2.72 -11.29 25.85
C GLY A 26 -1.62 -11.20 24.81
N ASP A 27 -0.42 -11.67 25.13
CA ASP A 27 0.69 -11.76 24.18
C ASP A 27 0.22 -12.51 22.93
N GLU A 28 -0.05 -11.78 21.85
CA GLU A 28 -0.22 -12.41 20.54
C GLU A 28 1.13 -13.03 20.14
N MET A 29 1.10 -14.28 19.69
CA MET A 29 2.30 -14.95 19.18
C MET A 29 2.93 -14.14 18.05
N SER A 30 4.26 -14.04 18.05
CA SER A 30 5.00 -13.40 16.96
C SER A 30 4.79 -14.16 15.64
N ALA A 31 5.09 -13.52 14.50
CA ALA A 31 5.05 -14.20 13.20
C ALA A 31 5.97 -15.44 13.18
N ALA A 32 7.18 -15.31 13.75
CA ALA A 32 8.13 -16.41 13.86
C ALA A 32 7.61 -17.58 14.73
N ASP A 33 6.92 -17.29 15.84
CA ASP A 33 6.32 -18.33 16.67
C ASP A 33 5.18 -19.05 15.95
N LYS A 34 4.38 -18.31 15.17
CA LYS A 34 3.30 -18.86 14.34
C LYS A 34 3.87 -19.76 13.23
N GLU A 35 4.94 -19.34 12.57
CA GLU A 35 5.66 -20.13 11.56
C GLU A 35 6.28 -21.40 12.14
N ALA A 36 6.96 -21.31 13.29
CA ALA A 36 7.59 -22.44 13.96
C ALA A 36 6.57 -23.52 14.40
N ALA A 37 5.30 -23.13 14.58
CA ALA A 37 4.22 -24.05 14.90
C ALA A 37 3.65 -24.78 13.67
N ILE A 38 4.00 -24.37 12.44
CA ILE A 38 3.50 -25.01 11.22
C ILE A 38 4.25 -26.34 10.99
N PRO A 39 3.54 -27.47 10.90
CA PRO A 39 4.17 -28.76 10.60
C PRO A 39 4.86 -28.73 9.24
N GLU A 40 6.04 -29.35 9.14
CA GLU A 40 6.71 -29.53 7.86
C GLU A 40 5.80 -30.31 6.90
N ASN A 41 5.76 -29.88 5.63
CA ASN A 41 5.02 -30.57 4.58
C ASN A 41 5.96 -31.54 3.82
N PRO A 42 5.99 -32.85 4.17
CA PRO A 42 6.91 -33.79 3.53
C PRO A 42 6.56 -34.07 2.07
N LEU A 43 5.33 -33.76 1.63
CA LEU A 43 4.87 -34.02 0.26
C LEU A 43 5.25 -32.90 -0.71
N LYS A 44 5.67 -31.73 -0.19
CA LYS A 44 6.06 -30.54 -0.96
C LYS A 44 5.00 -30.12 -1.97
N ASP A 45 3.80 -29.81 -1.46
CA ASP A 45 2.69 -29.36 -2.28
C ASP A 45 3.09 -28.16 -3.16
N ALA A 46 2.50 -28.08 -4.36
CA ALA A 46 2.67 -26.94 -5.24
C ALA A 46 1.79 -25.78 -4.78
N TYR A 47 2.40 -24.60 -4.61
CA TYR A 47 1.72 -23.35 -4.26
C TYR A 47 1.64 -22.43 -5.47
N PHE A 48 0.51 -21.73 -5.61
CA PHE A 48 0.23 -20.82 -6.71
C PHE A 48 -0.03 -19.42 -6.16
N GLY A 49 0.66 -18.43 -6.71
CA GLY A 49 0.58 -17.06 -6.25
C GLY A 49 1.00 -16.07 -7.32
N GLU A 50 0.96 -14.79 -6.96
CA GLU A 50 1.36 -13.68 -7.83
C GLU A 50 2.51 -12.90 -7.18
N GLN A 51 3.47 -12.47 -7.99
CA GLN A 51 4.68 -11.77 -7.54
C GLN A 51 4.76 -10.34 -8.08
N HIS A 52 3.79 -9.94 -8.90
CA HIS A 52 3.73 -8.64 -9.52
C HIS A 52 2.28 -8.14 -9.53
N VAL A 53 1.86 -7.50 -8.43
CA VAL A 53 0.52 -6.93 -8.25
C VAL A 53 0.63 -5.46 -7.92
N HIS A 54 -0.07 -4.62 -8.67
CA HIS A 54 -0.24 -3.22 -8.34
C HIS A 54 -1.62 -2.98 -7.73
N THR A 55 -1.71 -1.94 -6.92
CA THR A 55 -2.89 -1.43 -6.23
C THR A 55 -3.05 0.04 -6.56
N SER A 56 -4.09 0.66 -6.00
CA SER A 56 -4.28 2.11 -6.04
C SER A 56 -3.09 2.94 -5.51
N TYR A 57 -2.13 2.35 -4.81
CA TYR A 57 -0.89 3.04 -4.38
C TYR A 57 0.20 3.09 -5.45
N SER A 58 0.04 2.36 -6.56
CA SER A 58 0.85 2.53 -7.75
C SER A 58 0.17 3.48 -8.72
N LEU A 59 0.91 4.48 -9.21
CA LEU A 59 0.33 5.54 -10.04
C LEU A 59 -0.23 4.99 -11.36
N ASP A 60 0.49 4.10 -12.02
CA ASP A 60 0.08 3.46 -13.29
C ASP A 60 -1.24 2.68 -13.17
N ALA A 61 -1.43 1.96 -12.06
CA ALA A 61 -2.65 1.24 -11.76
C ALA A 61 -3.77 2.21 -11.41
N PHE A 62 -3.52 3.19 -10.53
CA PHE A 62 -4.51 4.18 -10.12
C PHE A 62 -5.06 4.96 -11.30
N ILE A 63 -4.19 5.49 -12.16
CA ILE A 63 -4.60 6.25 -13.33
C ILE A 63 -5.30 5.36 -14.37
N GLY A 64 -4.99 4.06 -14.39
CA GLY A 64 -5.73 3.04 -15.14
C GLY A 64 -7.09 2.65 -14.53
N GLY A 65 -7.49 3.29 -13.43
CA GLY A 65 -8.78 3.08 -12.76
C GLY A 65 -8.77 2.04 -11.64
N GLU A 66 -7.61 1.54 -11.23
CA GLU A 66 -7.48 0.67 -10.05
C GLU A 66 -7.75 1.46 -8.76
N ALA A 67 -8.74 1.00 -8.00
CA ALA A 67 -9.19 1.66 -6.77
C ALA A 67 -9.03 0.75 -5.54
N LEU A 68 -8.56 -0.48 -5.71
CA LEU A 68 -8.35 -1.42 -4.63
C LEU A 68 -7.11 -1.02 -3.84
N THR A 69 -7.27 -0.95 -2.52
CA THR A 69 -6.18 -0.78 -1.57
C THR A 69 -5.42 -2.10 -1.37
N PRO A 70 -4.22 -2.09 -0.75
CA PRO A 70 -3.48 -3.31 -0.42
C PRO A 70 -4.31 -4.34 0.37
N ASP A 71 -5.08 -3.94 1.37
CA ASP A 71 -5.96 -4.85 2.11
C ASP A 71 -7.04 -5.50 1.20
N ASN A 72 -7.59 -4.74 0.24
CA ASN A 72 -8.56 -5.26 -0.71
C ASN A 72 -7.92 -6.22 -1.71
N ALA A 73 -6.70 -5.93 -2.19
CA ALA A 73 -5.94 -6.83 -3.05
C ALA A 73 -5.65 -8.17 -2.35
N TYR A 74 -5.19 -8.16 -1.10
CA TYR A 74 -5.01 -9.39 -0.33
C TYR A 74 -6.33 -10.12 -0.02
N ARG A 75 -7.41 -9.38 0.22
CA ARG A 75 -8.74 -9.98 0.40
C ARG A 75 -9.22 -10.67 -0.87
N PHE A 76 -8.98 -10.07 -2.03
CA PHE A 76 -9.26 -10.66 -3.34
C PHE A 76 -8.42 -11.91 -3.58
N ALA A 77 -7.11 -11.86 -3.29
CA ALA A 77 -6.19 -12.98 -3.37
C ALA A 77 -6.62 -14.18 -2.50
N LYS A 78 -7.27 -13.92 -1.36
CA LYS A 78 -7.85 -14.96 -0.48
C LYS A 78 -9.23 -15.47 -0.96
N GLY A 79 -9.68 -15.06 -2.16
CA GLY A 79 -10.97 -15.45 -2.76
C GLY A 79 -12.15 -14.56 -2.39
N GLY A 80 -11.93 -13.47 -1.66
CA GLY A 80 -12.98 -12.51 -1.33
C GLY A 80 -13.45 -11.71 -2.56
N ALA A 81 -14.72 -11.31 -2.58
CA ALA A 81 -15.26 -10.51 -3.67
C ALA A 81 -14.92 -9.01 -3.52
N VAL A 82 -14.26 -8.41 -4.48
CA VAL A 82 -14.02 -6.95 -4.55
C VAL A 82 -14.97 -6.30 -5.55
N THR A 83 -15.19 -5.00 -5.44
CA THR A 83 -15.98 -4.26 -6.43
C THR A 83 -15.05 -3.48 -7.33
N VAL A 84 -15.11 -3.76 -8.63
CA VAL A 84 -14.37 -3.05 -9.69
C VAL A 84 -15.40 -2.55 -10.70
N TYR A 85 -15.36 -1.27 -11.05
CA TYR A 85 -16.34 -0.63 -11.94
C TYR A 85 -17.81 -0.92 -11.58
N GLY A 86 -18.12 -0.90 -10.28
CA GLY A 86 -19.47 -1.13 -9.75
C GLY A 86 -19.96 -2.59 -9.83
N LYS A 87 -19.11 -3.53 -10.23
CA LYS A 87 -19.44 -4.96 -10.34
C LYS A 87 -18.62 -5.78 -9.34
N PRO A 88 -19.20 -6.83 -8.74
CA PRO A 88 -18.43 -7.75 -7.92
C PRO A 88 -17.54 -8.64 -8.79
N HIS A 89 -16.29 -8.77 -8.40
CA HIS A 89 -15.29 -9.65 -9.00
C HIS A 89 -14.69 -10.53 -7.90
N SER A 90 -14.39 -11.78 -8.22
CA SER A 90 -13.65 -12.72 -7.36
C SER A 90 -12.80 -13.64 -8.23
N ILE A 91 -11.69 -14.12 -7.69
CA ILE A 91 -10.91 -15.18 -8.35
C ILE A 91 -11.55 -16.56 -8.11
N GLY A 92 -11.48 -17.43 -9.10
CA GLY A 92 -12.11 -18.77 -9.03
C GLY A 92 -11.43 -19.71 -8.02
N ARG A 93 -10.15 -19.49 -7.73
CA ARG A 93 -9.37 -20.20 -6.71
C ARG A 93 -8.56 -19.17 -5.92
N PRO A 94 -8.61 -19.18 -4.58
CA PRO A 94 -7.67 -18.42 -3.76
C PRO A 94 -6.21 -18.69 -4.14
N LEU A 95 -5.39 -17.66 -4.05
CA LEU A 95 -3.94 -17.77 -4.15
C LEU A 95 -3.36 -18.25 -2.82
N ASP A 96 -2.25 -18.95 -2.91
CA ASP A 96 -1.49 -19.44 -1.75
C ASP A 96 -0.53 -18.35 -1.23
N PHE A 97 -0.08 -17.46 -2.12
CA PHE A 97 0.71 -16.29 -1.76
C PHE A 97 0.50 -15.12 -2.72
N VAL A 98 0.72 -13.89 -2.25
CA VAL A 98 0.78 -12.68 -3.09
C VAL A 98 1.85 -11.70 -2.57
N ALA A 99 2.61 -11.14 -3.50
CA ALA A 99 3.39 -9.93 -3.29
C ALA A 99 2.70 -8.75 -3.99
N ILE A 100 2.52 -7.65 -3.25
CA ILE A 100 2.11 -6.36 -3.82
C ILE A 100 3.40 -5.59 -4.10
N THR A 101 3.56 -5.14 -5.33
CA THR A 101 4.79 -4.52 -5.86
C THR A 101 4.44 -3.19 -6.50
N ASP A 102 3.78 -2.32 -5.73
CA ASP A 102 3.51 -0.96 -6.17
C ASP A 102 4.84 -0.21 -6.45
N HIS A 103 4.80 0.68 -7.44
CA HIS A 103 5.95 1.51 -7.83
C HIS A 103 6.46 2.36 -6.66
N ALA A 104 7.75 2.29 -6.35
CA ALA A 104 8.39 3.18 -5.38
C ALA A 104 8.44 4.64 -5.88
N GLU A 105 8.49 4.86 -7.21
CA GLU A 105 8.74 6.16 -7.84
C GLU A 105 7.72 7.25 -7.51
N TYR A 106 6.47 6.86 -7.24
CA TYR A 106 5.36 7.80 -7.00
C TYR A 106 4.54 7.45 -5.75
N LEU A 107 5.06 6.58 -4.89
CA LEU A 107 4.32 6.05 -3.75
C LEU A 107 3.93 7.16 -2.75
N GLY A 108 4.78 8.18 -2.57
CA GLY A 108 4.48 9.34 -1.74
C GLY A 108 3.33 10.19 -2.31
N GLU A 109 3.38 10.48 -3.61
CA GLU A 109 2.32 11.17 -4.34
C GLU A 109 1.00 10.40 -4.25
N MET A 110 1.03 9.08 -4.40
CA MET A 110 -0.17 8.24 -4.34
C MET A 110 -0.75 8.14 -2.93
N TYR A 111 0.09 8.11 -1.89
CA TYR A 111 -0.37 8.27 -0.51
C TYR A 111 -1.10 9.61 -0.35
N THR A 112 -0.45 10.71 -0.72
CA THR A 112 -1.02 12.05 -0.60
C THR A 112 -2.26 12.24 -1.48
N ALA A 113 -2.34 11.58 -2.64
CA ALA A 113 -3.50 11.65 -3.49
C ALA A 113 -4.74 11.04 -2.82
N GLN A 114 -4.56 10.01 -1.99
CA GLN A 114 -5.64 9.19 -1.47
C GLN A 114 -6.02 9.48 -0.02
N VAL A 115 -5.11 10.06 0.77
CA VAL A 115 -5.32 10.34 2.19
C VAL A 115 -5.70 11.79 2.40
N GLU A 116 -6.99 12.04 2.64
CA GLU A 116 -7.50 13.39 2.96
C GLU A 116 -6.79 13.98 4.19
N GLY A 117 -6.27 15.20 4.04
CA GLY A 117 -5.50 15.88 5.08
C GLY A 117 -4.00 15.56 5.11
N ALA A 118 -3.51 14.65 4.25
CA ALA A 118 -2.07 14.44 4.08
C ALA A 118 -1.39 15.71 3.51
N PRO A 119 -0.11 15.98 3.85
CA PRO A 119 0.65 17.07 3.25
C PRO A 119 0.64 16.98 1.72
N GLY A 120 0.22 18.05 1.06
CA GLY A 120 0.10 18.12 -0.40
C GLY A 120 -1.22 17.59 -0.98
N TYR A 121 -2.21 17.18 -0.17
CA TYR A 121 -3.49 16.63 -0.65
C TYR A 121 -4.20 17.56 -1.64
N ASP A 122 -4.17 18.86 -1.36
CA ASP A 122 -4.77 19.92 -2.20
C ASP A 122 -3.85 20.42 -3.32
N ASN A 123 -2.72 19.74 -3.59
CA ASN A 123 -1.87 20.08 -4.72
C ASN A 123 -2.71 20.00 -6.01
N PRO A 124 -2.74 21.06 -6.85
CA PRO A 124 -3.57 21.09 -8.06
C PRO A 124 -3.38 19.88 -8.99
N LYS A 125 -2.18 19.29 -9.04
CA LYS A 125 -1.89 18.12 -9.88
C LYS A 125 -2.45 16.82 -9.34
N LEU A 126 -2.49 16.67 -8.02
CA LEU A 126 -3.13 15.53 -7.39
C LEU A 126 -4.67 15.66 -7.40
N VAL A 127 -5.18 16.90 -7.29
CA VAL A 127 -6.61 17.19 -7.52
C VAL A 127 -7.00 16.86 -8.96
N GLU A 128 -6.20 17.30 -9.94
CA GLU A 128 -6.37 16.98 -11.35
C GLU A 128 -6.37 15.47 -11.57
N LEU A 129 -5.34 14.75 -11.10
CA LEU A 129 -5.22 13.29 -11.20
C LEU A 129 -6.46 12.55 -10.68
N ARG A 130 -6.97 12.93 -9.49
CA ARG A 130 -8.19 12.34 -8.91
C ARG A 130 -9.46 12.62 -9.73
N SER A 131 -9.48 13.67 -10.53
CA SER A 131 -10.66 14.10 -11.29
C SER A 131 -10.73 13.54 -12.70
N LEU A 132 -9.68 12.85 -13.17
CA LEU A 132 -9.63 12.27 -14.51
C LEU A 132 -10.58 11.07 -14.62
N ASP A 133 -11.56 11.15 -15.51
CA ASP A 133 -12.58 10.12 -15.74
C ASP A 133 -12.70 9.67 -17.20
N ASP A 134 -11.86 10.20 -18.10
CA ASP A 134 -11.74 9.80 -19.50
C ASP A 134 -10.33 9.30 -19.83
N PHE A 135 -10.27 8.29 -20.70
CA PHE A 135 -9.02 7.61 -21.06
C PHE A 135 -8.01 8.53 -21.78
N GLU A 136 -8.48 9.45 -22.63
CA GLU A 136 -7.61 10.34 -23.41
C GLU A 136 -6.90 11.33 -22.48
N ASP A 137 -7.62 11.88 -21.50
CA ASP A 137 -7.07 12.79 -20.49
C ASP A 137 -6.14 12.06 -19.51
N GLN A 138 -6.50 10.83 -19.10
CA GLN A 138 -5.65 9.94 -18.30
C GLN A 138 -4.32 9.64 -19.01
N GLU A 139 -4.37 9.22 -20.27
CA GLU A 139 -3.18 8.94 -21.08
C GLU A 139 -2.32 10.21 -21.25
N ALA A 140 -2.93 11.34 -21.56
CA ALA A 140 -2.21 12.61 -21.71
C ALA A 140 -1.51 13.04 -20.41
N TRP A 141 -2.19 12.88 -19.26
CA TRP A 141 -1.61 13.16 -17.95
C TRP A 141 -0.44 12.22 -17.65
N PHE A 142 -0.64 10.90 -17.84
CA PHE A 142 0.39 9.88 -17.61
C PHE A 142 1.63 10.11 -18.48
N LEU A 143 1.42 10.41 -19.77
CA LEU A 143 2.50 10.70 -20.71
C LEU A 143 3.30 11.94 -20.27
N LYS A 144 2.60 12.98 -19.82
CA LYS A 144 3.20 14.26 -19.43
C LYS A 144 4.00 14.15 -18.14
N TYR A 145 3.44 13.53 -17.10
CA TYR A 145 4.01 13.58 -15.75
C TYR A 145 4.84 12.34 -15.40
N VAL A 146 4.54 11.19 -15.98
CA VAL A 146 5.22 9.93 -15.64
C VAL A 146 6.15 9.49 -16.75
N VAL A 147 5.63 9.25 -17.96
CA VAL A 147 6.45 8.68 -19.05
C VAL A 147 7.56 9.64 -19.46
N SER A 148 7.26 10.94 -19.58
CA SER A 148 8.26 11.95 -19.93
C SER A 148 9.36 12.09 -18.87
N ASN A 149 9.00 11.96 -17.59
CA ASN A 149 9.96 12.01 -16.48
C ASN A 149 10.83 10.75 -16.43
N ASN A 150 10.21 9.57 -16.35
CA ASN A 150 10.91 8.29 -16.23
C ASN A 150 11.84 8.02 -17.43
N ARG A 151 11.48 8.49 -18.63
CA ARG A 151 12.28 8.31 -19.86
C ARG A 151 13.22 9.48 -20.18
N SER A 152 13.34 10.47 -19.30
CA SER A 152 14.19 11.65 -19.51
C SER A 152 15.70 11.32 -19.52
N GLY A 153 16.07 10.14 -19.01
CA GLY A 153 17.46 9.73 -18.76
C GLY A 153 18.04 10.27 -17.45
N ALA A 154 17.33 11.18 -16.78
CA ALA A 154 17.64 11.69 -15.45
C ALA A 154 16.32 12.00 -14.73
N PRO A 155 15.53 10.97 -14.36
CA PRO A 155 14.25 11.16 -13.69
C PRO A 155 14.43 11.93 -12.38
N GLN A 156 13.41 12.70 -12.00
CA GLN A 156 13.41 13.49 -10.77
C GLN A 156 12.07 13.40 -10.07
N HIS A 157 12.05 13.69 -8.77
CA HIS A 157 10.79 13.88 -8.06
C HIS A 157 9.97 14.97 -8.73
N THR A 158 8.66 14.73 -8.83
CA THR A 158 7.74 15.67 -9.47
C THR A 158 7.60 16.97 -8.66
N ASP A 159 7.08 18.03 -9.28
CA ASP A 159 6.75 19.27 -8.57
C ASP A 159 5.59 19.12 -7.58
N PHE A 160 4.94 17.95 -7.58
CA PHE A 160 3.92 17.54 -6.62
C PHE A 160 4.37 16.41 -5.68
N TYR A 161 5.67 16.07 -5.64
CA TYR A 161 6.22 15.16 -4.64
C TYR A 161 6.06 15.78 -3.23
N PRO A 162 5.28 15.12 -2.35
CA PRO A 162 4.99 15.66 -1.01
C PRO A 162 6.17 15.54 -0.02
N GLY A 163 7.24 14.82 -0.38
CA GLY A 163 8.41 14.57 0.46
C GLY A 163 8.40 13.19 1.13
N ASP A 164 9.55 12.85 1.72
CA ASP A 164 9.84 11.51 2.25
C ASP A 164 8.89 11.04 3.36
N ASP A 165 8.28 11.95 4.11
CA ASP A 165 7.32 11.59 5.17
C ASP A 165 6.04 10.98 4.59
N ALA A 166 5.59 11.46 3.43
CA ALA A 166 4.45 10.90 2.72
C ALA A 166 4.84 9.57 2.03
N LEU A 167 6.04 9.49 1.44
CA LEU A 167 6.59 8.23 0.91
C LEU A 167 6.65 7.15 2.00
N ARG A 168 7.18 7.50 3.18
CA ARG A 168 7.24 6.63 4.37
C ARG A 168 5.87 6.17 4.82
N SER A 169 4.89 7.07 4.78
CA SER A 169 3.51 6.76 5.18
C SER A 169 2.85 5.80 4.19
N GLY A 170 3.03 6.01 2.88
CA GLY A 170 2.61 5.07 1.84
C GLY A 170 3.27 3.70 1.99
N TRP A 171 4.59 3.66 2.14
CA TRP A 171 5.35 2.42 2.37
C TRP A 171 4.85 1.67 3.61
N LYS A 172 4.63 2.38 4.71
CA LYS A 172 4.08 1.81 5.94
C LYS A 172 2.69 1.20 5.73
N ILE A 173 1.81 1.81 4.93
CA ILE A 173 0.49 1.23 4.65
C ILE A 173 0.61 -0.14 3.98
N MET A 174 1.54 -0.28 3.03
CA MET A 174 1.78 -1.54 2.33
C MET A 174 2.37 -2.61 3.26
N VAL A 175 3.39 -2.25 4.06
CA VAL A 175 4.02 -3.16 5.02
C VAL A 175 3.03 -3.59 6.11
N ASP A 176 2.23 -2.67 6.64
CA ASP A 176 1.23 -3.04 7.65
C ASP A 176 0.14 -3.94 7.04
N ALA A 177 -0.18 -3.81 5.75
CA ALA A 177 -1.12 -4.71 5.05
C ALA A 177 -0.57 -6.13 4.92
N VAL A 178 0.74 -6.28 4.66
CA VAL A 178 1.46 -7.57 4.69
C VAL A 178 1.21 -8.24 6.05
N GLU A 179 1.54 -7.56 7.14
CA GLU A 179 1.40 -8.11 8.50
C GLU A 179 -0.05 -8.49 8.84
N ARG A 180 -1.02 -7.62 8.51
CA ARG A 180 -2.45 -7.87 8.77
C ARG A 180 -2.99 -9.08 8.02
N HIS A 181 -2.48 -9.34 6.82
CA HIS A 181 -3.02 -10.37 5.93
C HIS A 181 -2.25 -11.69 5.96
N TYR A 182 -1.06 -11.71 6.57
CA TYR A 182 -0.25 -12.92 6.72
C TYR A 182 -0.91 -13.95 7.63
N VAL A 183 -1.11 -15.16 7.12
CA VAL A 183 -1.64 -16.29 7.90
C VAL A 183 -0.74 -17.50 7.65
N PRO A 184 0.31 -17.69 8.47
CA PRO A 184 1.27 -18.80 8.32
C PRO A 184 0.58 -20.16 8.13
N GLY A 185 1.06 -20.93 7.15
CA GLY A 185 0.50 -22.24 6.80
C GLY A 185 -0.83 -22.20 6.04
N THR A 186 -1.40 -21.03 5.74
CA THR A 186 -2.63 -20.89 4.93
C THR A 186 -2.50 -19.88 3.80
N PHE A 187 -1.94 -18.69 4.06
CA PHE A 187 -1.77 -17.63 3.07
C PHE A 187 -0.53 -16.80 3.39
N THR A 188 0.39 -16.70 2.42
CA THR A 188 1.63 -15.95 2.58
C THR A 188 1.56 -14.59 1.89
N THR A 189 1.82 -13.54 2.63
CA THR A 189 2.07 -12.21 2.08
C THR A 189 3.58 -12.01 1.99
N ILE A 190 4.04 -11.37 0.92
CA ILE A 190 5.46 -11.05 0.76
C ILE A 190 5.58 -9.52 0.73
N PRO A 191 6.29 -8.90 1.69
CA PRO A 191 6.61 -7.48 1.64
C PRO A 191 7.50 -7.20 0.44
N ALA A 192 7.08 -6.28 -0.43
CA ALA A 192 7.79 -5.98 -1.66
C ALA A 192 7.42 -4.59 -2.20
N PHE A 193 8.25 -4.09 -3.13
CA PHE A 193 7.95 -2.92 -3.96
C PHE A 193 8.53 -3.13 -5.36
N GLU A 194 8.08 -2.34 -6.33
CA GLU A 194 8.71 -2.28 -7.66
C GLU A 194 9.62 -1.05 -7.78
N TRP A 195 10.83 -1.29 -8.28
CA TRP A 195 11.74 -0.29 -8.81
C TRP A 195 11.74 -0.39 -10.34
N SER A 196 11.46 0.71 -11.03
CA SER A 196 11.19 0.68 -12.47
C SER A 196 11.92 1.77 -13.24
N ALA A 197 13.09 1.43 -13.77
CA ALA A 197 13.88 2.33 -14.60
C ALA A 197 13.50 2.24 -16.08
N ALA A 198 13.61 3.36 -16.80
CA ALA A 198 13.33 3.41 -18.24
C ALA A 198 14.53 3.84 -19.11
N PRO A 199 15.74 3.26 -18.94
CA PRO A 199 16.93 3.69 -19.65
C PRO A 199 16.73 3.56 -21.17
N LYS A 200 16.97 4.67 -21.89
CA LYS A 200 16.76 4.75 -23.36
C LYS A 200 15.34 4.35 -23.80
N GLY A 201 14.35 4.46 -22.91
CA GLY A 201 12.95 4.10 -23.16
C GLY A 201 12.61 2.61 -22.99
N ALA A 202 13.56 1.77 -22.58
CA ALA A 202 13.27 0.38 -22.22
C ALA A 202 12.70 0.32 -20.81
N ASN A 203 11.45 -0.14 -20.64
CA ASN A 203 10.81 -0.24 -19.32
C ASN A 203 11.35 -1.48 -18.58
N MET A 204 12.24 -1.28 -17.61
CA MET A 204 12.93 -2.33 -16.86
C MET A 204 12.39 -2.40 -15.44
N HIS A 205 11.44 -3.32 -15.24
CA HIS A 205 10.75 -3.52 -13.96
C HIS A 205 11.52 -4.50 -13.09
N ARG A 206 11.73 -4.14 -11.81
CA ARG A 206 12.40 -4.97 -10.81
C ARG A 206 11.61 -4.98 -9.52
N ASN A 207 11.07 -6.14 -9.19
CA ASN A 207 10.40 -6.35 -7.91
C ASN A 207 11.46 -6.71 -6.86
N VAL A 208 11.49 -5.92 -5.79
CA VAL A 208 12.34 -6.14 -4.61
C VAL A 208 11.48 -6.81 -3.56
N PHE A 209 11.83 -8.03 -3.16
CA PHE A 209 11.10 -8.81 -2.17
C PHE A 209 11.91 -8.89 -0.88
N PHE A 210 11.21 -8.79 0.24
CA PHE A 210 11.77 -9.01 1.57
C PHE A 210 11.23 -10.32 2.13
N ARG A 211 12.07 -11.01 2.89
CA ARG A 211 11.77 -12.26 3.59
C ARG A 211 10.77 -12.05 4.72
N ASP A 212 10.85 -10.94 5.44
CA ASP A 212 9.90 -10.59 6.50
C ASP A 212 9.70 -9.06 6.59
N THR A 213 8.96 -8.58 7.60
CA THR A 213 8.63 -7.14 7.75
C THR A 213 9.74 -6.30 8.40
N LYS A 214 10.94 -6.85 8.57
CA LYS A 214 12.16 -6.06 8.79
C LYS A 214 12.60 -5.44 7.46
N VAL A 215 11.99 -4.30 7.16
CA VAL A 215 12.20 -3.58 5.90
C VAL A 215 12.87 -2.22 6.15
N PRO A 216 13.52 -1.63 5.13
CA PRO A 216 14.07 -0.29 5.25
C PRO A 216 12.97 0.74 5.50
N SER A 217 13.38 1.87 6.07
CA SER A 217 12.45 2.93 6.45
C SER A 217 11.80 3.63 5.24
N LEU A 218 12.45 3.59 4.08
CA LEU A 218 11.99 4.06 2.78
C LEU A 218 12.45 3.06 1.72
N PRO A 219 11.65 2.77 0.68
CA PRO A 219 12.15 2.10 -0.52
C PRO A 219 13.04 3.06 -1.32
N ILE A 220 13.97 2.52 -2.11
CA ILE A 220 14.66 3.26 -3.17
C ILE A 220 13.85 3.16 -4.47
N SER A 221 13.84 4.20 -5.28
CA SER A 221 13.12 4.25 -6.55
C SER A 221 14.02 4.55 -7.74
N ALA A 222 13.51 4.35 -8.96
CA ALA A 222 14.22 4.73 -10.18
C ALA A 222 14.38 6.25 -10.34
N VAL A 223 13.67 7.04 -9.53
CA VAL A 223 13.80 8.50 -9.44
C VAL A 223 15.04 8.90 -8.63
N ASP A 224 15.41 8.10 -7.64
CA ASP A 224 16.63 8.31 -6.83
C ASP A 224 17.88 7.92 -7.62
N THR A 225 17.81 6.76 -8.28
CA THR A 225 18.84 6.28 -9.20
C THR A 225 18.21 5.39 -10.26
N SER A 226 18.57 5.58 -11.52
CA SER A 226 18.21 4.67 -12.61
C SER A 226 19.28 3.62 -12.90
N ASP A 227 20.37 3.60 -12.11
CA ASP A 227 21.44 2.62 -12.23
C ASP A 227 21.11 1.37 -11.41
N GLU A 228 21.21 0.21 -12.04
CA GLU A 228 20.92 -1.07 -11.42
C GLU A 228 22.00 -1.50 -10.43
N GLU A 229 23.25 -1.07 -10.65
CA GLU A 229 24.35 -1.33 -9.72
C GLU A 229 24.16 -0.55 -8.41
N GLU A 230 23.67 0.69 -8.48
CA GLU A 230 23.34 1.48 -7.29
C GLU A 230 22.13 0.91 -6.54
N LEU A 231 21.15 0.32 -7.24
CA LEU A 231 20.10 -0.46 -6.60
C LEU A 231 20.70 -1.65 -5.82
N TRP A 232 21.65 -2.40 -6.39
CA TRP A 232 22.28 -3.53 -5.70
C TRP A 232 23.14 -3.10 -4.51
N GLU A 233 23.85 -1.98 -4.63
CA GLU A 233 24.57 -1.38 -3.50
C GLU A 233 23.60 -1.02 -2.37
N TRP A 234 22.47 -0.38 -2.70
CA TRP A 234 21.42 -0.08 -1.73
C TRP A 234 20.87 -1.34 -1.05
N LEU A 235 20.64 -2.43 -1.81
CA LEU A 235 20.22 -3.72 -1.24
C LEU A 235 21.24 -4.24 -0.23
N ALA A 236 22.54 -4.22 -0.58
CA ALA A 236 23.61 -4.67 0.30
C ALA A 236 23.74 -3.79 1.56
N GLU A 237 23.45 -2.49 1.47
CA GLU A 237 23.37 -1.59 2.63
C GLU A 237 22.19 -1.94 3.53
N GLN A 238 21.02 -2.26 2.96
CA GLN A 238 19.84 -2.62 3.74
C GLN A 238 20.02 -3.94 4.49
N GLU A 239 20.68 -4.94 3.88
CA GLU A 239 21.05 -6.19 4.58
C GLU A 239 21.97 -5.92 5.79
N GLN A 240 22.94 -5.01 5.64
CA GLN A 240 23.82 -4.59 6.75
C GLN A 240 23.06 -3.81 7.83
N ALA A 241 21.96 -3.15 7.47
CA ALA A 241 21.08 -2.41 8.37
C ALA A 241 19.92 -3.25 8.97
N ASP A 242 20.05 -4.57 9.00
CA ASP A 242 19.08 -5.55 9.56
C ASP A 242 17.77 -5.69 8.75
N SER A 243 17.70 -5.15 7.53
CA SER A 243 16.61 -5.50 6.62
C SER A 243 16.78 -6.92 6.12
N THR A 244 15.66 -7.61 5.91
CA THR A 244 15.64 -9.02 5.52
C THR A 244 15.29 -9.15 4.05
N LEU A 245 16.29 -8.97 3.18
CA LEU A 245 16.19 -9.33 1.77
C LEU A 245 16.27 -10.86 1.58
#